data_AF-A0A6P6Y6K7-F1
#
_entry.id   AF-A0A6P6Y6K7-F1
#
_cell.length_a   1.000
_cell.length_b   1.000
_cell.length_c   1.000
_cell.angle_alpha   90.00
_cell.angle_beta   90.00
_cell.angle_gamma   90.00
#
_symmetry.space_group_name_H-M   'P 1'
#
loop_
_entity.id
_entity.type
_entity.pdbx_description
1 polymer ?
#
loop_
_entity_poly.entity_id
_entity_poly.type
_entity_poly.pdbx_seq_one_letter_code
_entity_poly.pdbx_strand_id
1 'polypeptide(L)'
;MAKFNRLNFRQNIIDSKYILLLPLIAAYELWKINRTSSLSNHESQLFNYYLLINACIVLLAYRFNVSLGSFTLFNAGLFVILYYQQTFSIPLFSISFLSFILLFNLITLKLLWILPVKYSRCFTFAEFAIVFQAIYYYVVSIYVFNWQYWIVNDGSSMMMVAQKFDAICLICYSTLAIHWMIAQFVSKLDPIIYLISLPLSLYVWLYHFLHIEPLYWFVTFFSSNQIRIYLLLFWFLVVLLTLTFVYIHTFLTVDRQTTTATRKIFHLAISIVYITGIKYDLLLLNFASKLILFIFIFIEIIRLSRIPVIVSIINTVFERFRDEKDSGILTLTHIYLLIGCSLPLWLCNDSTNHRLLLSSGILSIGIGDTIASIVGITFGSRRQRWPNSSKTYIGTFGFFLSHFLSFFLLDYYYYNNLFNTNQLQLVIKVLIISIITCLMETFTKHVDNLLLPLIEYFL
;
A
#
# COMPACT_ATOMS: atom_id res chain seq x y z
N MET A 1 -5.08 -37.45 0.90
CA MET A 1 -5.36 -36.14 0.28
C MET A 1 -6.14 -35.16 1.19
N ALA A 2 -6.10 -35.29 2.53
CA ALA A 2 -6.98 -34.52 3.44
C ALA A 2 -6.28 -33.83 4.64
N LYS A 3 -5.00 -33.44 4.53
CA LYS A 3 -4.28 -32.74 5.63
C LYS A 3 -3.44 -31.52 5.20
N PHE A 4 -3.60 -31.03 3.96
CA PHE A 4 -2.79 -29.91 3.44
C PHE A 4 -3.37 -28.50 3.67
N ASN A 5 -4.63 -28.35 4.08
CA ASN A 5 -5.26 -27.04 4.29
C ASN A 5 -5.61 -26.81 5.77
N ARG A 6 -4.60 -26.47 6.59
CA ARG A 6 -4.80 -26.06 8.01
C ARG A 6 -4.89 -24.54 8.22
N LEU A 7 -4.79 -23.75 7.15
CA LEU A 7 -4.88 -22.30 7.27
C LEU A 7 -6.35 -21.88 7.28
N ASN A 8 -6.80 -21.36 8.43
CA ASN A 8 -8.12 -20.77 8.57
C ASN A 8 -8.08 -19.39 7.88
N PHE A 9 -8.28 -19.28 6.57
CA PHE A 9 -8.58 -17.99 5.94
C PHE A 9 -10.08 -17.90 5.64
N ARG A 10 -10.60 -16.67 5.50
CA ARG A 10 -12.01 -16.42 5.15
C ARG A 10 -12.44 -17.24 3.93
N GLN A 11 -11.57 -17.31 2.93
CA GLN A 11 -11.69 -18.18 1.77
C GLN A 11 -10.30 -18.70 1.39
N ASN A 12 -10.17 -20.03 1.33
CA ASN A 12 -8.97 -20.74 0.86
C ASN A 12 -9.03 -20.97 -0.66
N ILE A 13 -9.34 -19.93 -1.43
CA ILE A 13 -9.33 -20.06 -2.90
C ILE A 13 -7.89 -20.33 -3.35
N ILE A 14 -7.72 -21.24 -4.32
CA ILE A 14 -6.45 -21.65 -4.90
C ILE A 14 -5.94 -20.58 -5.87
N ASP A 15 -5.78 -19.35 -5.37
CA ASP A 15 -5.21 -18.27 -6.17
C ASP A 15 -3.74 -18.04 -5.79
N SER A 16 -2.97 -19.13 -5.77
CA SER A 16 -1.50 -19.07 -5.65
C SER A 16 -0.85 -18.23 -6.76
N LYS A 17 -1.59 -17.95 -7.84
CA LYS A 17 -1.18 -17.09 -8.96
C LYS A 17 -0.82 -15.67 -8.50
N TYR A 18 -1.51 -15.12 -7.49
CA TYR A 18 -1.25 -13.76 -7.02
C TYR A 18 0.01 -13.63 -6.16
N ILE A 19 0.56 -14.74 -5.63
CA ILE A 19 1.81 -14.74 -4.86
C ILE A 19 2.97 -14.23 -5.72
N LEU A 20 2.95 -14.49 -7.02
CA LEU A 20 4.06 -14.15 -7.92
C LEU A 20 3.92 -12.78 -8.57
N LEU A 21 2.80 -12.07 -8.37
CA LEU A 21 2.53 -10.82 -9.09
C LEU A 21 3.55 -9.72 -8.76
N LEU A 22 3.75 -9.41 -7.47
CA LEU A 22 4.74 -8.42 -7.04
C LEU A 22 6.17 -8.79 -7.46
N PRO A 23 6.66 -10.05 -7.27
CA PRO A 23 7.94 -10.48 -7.82
C PRO A 23 8.08 -10.26 -9.32
N LEU A 24 7.05 -10.59 -10.11
CA LEU A 24 7.08 -10.40 -11.56
C LEU A 24 7.18 -8.91 -11.92
N ILE A 25 6.44 -8.06 -11.22
CA ILE A 25 6.53 -6.59 -11.39
C ILE A 25 7.93 -6.10 -11.03
N ALA A 26 8.49 -6.52 -9.90
CA ALA A 26 9.84 -6.14 -9.50
C ALA A 26 10.92 -6.66 -10.47
N ALA A 27 10.75 -7.87 -11.02
CA ALA A 27 11.63 -8.42 -12.05
C ALA A 27 11.63 -7.54 -13.30
N TYR A 28 10.44 -7.10 -13.71
CA TYR A 28 10.25 -6.23 -14.87
C TYR A 28 10.91 -4.86 -14.66
N GLU A 29 10.72 -4.24 -13.50
CA GLU A 29 11.37 -2.98 -13.14
C GLU A 29 12.90 -3.12 -13.15
N LEU A 30 13.42 -4.20 -12.57
CA LEU A 30 14.86 -4.50 -12.59
C LEU A 30 15.40 -4.62 -14.02
N TRP A 31 14.68 -5.33 -14.89
CA TRP A 31 15.07 -5.49 -16.30
C TRP A 31 15.11 -4.17 -17.06
N LYS A 32 14.17 -3.26 -16.77
CA LYS A 32 14.11 -1.93 -17.39
C LYS A 32 15.34 -1.08 -17.01
N ILE A 33 15.81 -1.22 -15.77
CA ILE A 33 16.88 -0.40 -15.19
C ILE A 33 18.28 -0.83 -15.64
N ASN A 34 18.47 -2.13 -15.95
CA ASN A 34 19.68 -2.63 -16.63
C ASN A 34 20.01 -1.90 -17.93
N ARG A 35 19.06 -1.16 -18.51
CA ARG A 35 19.26 -0.39 -19.74
C ARG A 35 19.67 1.07 -19.50
N THR A 36 19.57 1.61 -18.27
CA THR A 36 19.56 3.07 -18.05
C THR A 36 20.34 3.61 -16.84
N SER A 37 20.82 2.81 -15.89
CA SER A 37 21.37 3.34 -14.61
C SER A 37 22.84 3.03 -14.30
N SER A 38 23.40 3.78 -13.34
CA SER A 38 24.68 3.53 -12.66
C SER A 38 24.69 2.19 -11.90
N LEU A 39 25.87 1.58 -11.73
CA LEU A 39 26.08 0.27 -11.08
C LEU A 39 25.44 0.18 -9.69
N SER A 40 25.51 1.25 -8.89
CA SER A 40 25.01 1.27 -7.50
C SER A 40 23.49 1.14 -7.40
N ASN A 41 22.73 1.74 -8.32
CA ASN A 41 21.27 1.62 -8.35
C ASN A 41 20.81 0.24 -8.82
N HIS A 42 21.60 -0.41 -9.68
CA HIS A 42 21.31 -1.75 -10.14
C HIS A 42 21.42 -2.78 -8.98
N GLU A 43 22.45 -2.66 -8.14
CA GLU A 43 22.71 -3.60 -7.06
C GLU A 43 21.66 -3.55 -5.94
N SER A 44 21.19 -2.36 -5.52
CA SER A 44 20.12 -2.23 -4.52
C SER A 44 18.79 -2.81 -5.00
N GLN A 45 18.51 -2.72 -6.29
CA GLN A 45 17.28 -3.27 -6.84
C GLN A 45 17.36 -4.79 -7.00
N LEU A 46 18.54 -5.33 -7.35
CA LEU A 46 18.77 -6.77 -7.41
C LEU A 46 18.59 -7.40 -6.03
N PHE A 47 19.01 -6.67 -5.00
CA PHE A 47 18.77 -7.01 -3.61
C PHE A 47 17.28 -6.99 -3.22
N ASN A 48 16.57 -5.91 -3.55
CA ASN A 48 15.12 -5.80 -3.30
C ASN A 48 14.34 -6.92 -4.01
N TYR A 49 14.73 -7.27 -5.24
CA TYR A 49 14.15 -8.35 -6.01
C TYR A 49 14.40 -9.72 -5.38
N TYR A 50 15.64 -10.01 -4.99
CA TYR A 50 15.99 -11.25 -4.29
C TYR A 50 15.18 -11.43 -3.00
N LEU A 51 15.02 -10.35 -2.22
CA LEU A 51 14.26 -10.39 -0.98
C LEU A 51 12.75 -10.58 -1.21
N LEU A 52 12.21 -10.02 -2.29
CA LEU A 52 10.82 -10.25 -2.67
C LEU A 52 10.56 -11.70 -3.10
N ILE A 53 11.49 -12.32 -3.85
CA ILE A 53 11.44 -13.75 -4.14
C ILE A 53 11.44 -14.56 -2.84
N ASN A 54 12.28 -14.19 -1.88
CA ASN A 54 12.30 -14.88 -0.58
C ASN A 54 10.98 -14.76 0.17
N ALA A 55 10.35 -13.58 0.19
CA ALA A 55 9.02 -13.41 0.76
C ALA A 55 7.99 -14.37 0.12
N CYS A 56 8.07 -14.59 -1.20
CA CYS A 56 7.22 -15.55 -1.90
C CYS A 56 7.52 -16.99 -1.55
N ILE A 57 8.80 -17.36 -1.47
CA ILE A 57 9.22 -18.69 -1.03
C ILE A 57 8.72 -18.96 0.39
N VAL A 58 8.79 -17.97 1.29
CA VAL A 58 8.27 -18.07 2.66
C VAL A 58 6.76 -18.28 2.67
N LEU A 59 6.01 -17.50 1.88
CA LEU A 59 4.55 -17.65 1.77
C LEU A 59 4.15 -19.01 1.20
N LEU A 60 4.90 -19.53 0.22
CA LEU A 60 4.70 -20.86 -0.35
C LEU A 60 5.04 -21.95 0.68
N ALA A 61 6.18 -21.85 1.35
CA ALA A 61 6.60 -22.79 2.39
C ALA A 61 5.61 -22.83 3.56
N TYR A 62 5.11 -21.65 3.96
CA TYR A 62 4.05 -21.52 4.97
C TYR A 62 2.75 -22.19 4.53
N ARG A 63 2.33 -21.98 3.27
CA ARG A 63 1.13 -22.62 2.71
C ARG A 63 1.23 -24.15 2.70
N PHE A 64 2.40 -24.69 2.33
CA PHE A 64 2.63 -26.13 2.29
C PHE A 64 3.15 -26.72 3.60
N ASN A 65 3.15 -25.91 4.68
CA ASN A 65 3.45 -26.33 6.05
C ASN A 65 4.81 -27.02 6.20
N VAL A 66 5.80 -26.56 5.43
CA VAL A 66 7.14 -27.11 5.45
C VAL A 66 7.98 -26.28 6.44
N SER A 67 8.65 -26.94 7.39
CA SER A 67 9.65 -26.34 8.30
C SER A 67 10.80 -25.61 7.57
N LEU A 68 10.82 -25.68 6.23
CA LEU A 68 11.72 -24.95 5.35
C LEU A 68 11.53 -23.43 5.35
N GLY A 69 10.36 -22.88 5.77
CA GLY A 69 10.14 -21.42 5.73
C GLY A 69 11.13 -20.61 6.58
N SER A 70 11.55 -21.15 7.73
CA SER A 70 12.61 -20.56 8.57
C SER A 70 14.01 -20.76 7.98
N PHE A 71 14.23 -21.87 7.28
CA PHE A 71 15.49 -22.19 6.61
C PHE A 71 15.73 -21.31 5.37
N THR A 72 14.67 -20.99 4.61
CA THR A 72 14.76 -20.12 3.44
C THR A 72 15.01 -18.66 3.81
N LEU A 73 14.45 -18.16 4.91
CA LEU A 73 14.76 -16.82 5.44
C LEU A 73 16.19 -16.70 5.98
N PHE A 74 16.69 -17.76 6.62
CA PHE A 74 18.08 -17.82 7.06
C PHE A 74 19.05 -17.77 5.86
N ASN A 75 18.77 -18.54 4.81
CA ASN A 75 19.57 -18.53 3.57
C ASN A 75 19.47 -17.21 2.80
N ALA A 76 18.30 -16.56 2.84
CA ALA A 76 18.10 -15.21 2.29
C ALA A 76 19.02 -14.19 2.97
N GLY A 77 19.02 -14.20 4.31
CA GLY A 77 19.94 -13.38 5.10
C GLY A 77 21.41 -13.69 4.79
N LEU A 78 21.77 -14.97 4.68
CA LEU A 78 23.14 -15.41 4.36
C LEU A 78 23.61 -14.96 2.97
N PHE A 79 22.77 -15.10 1.94
CA PHE A 79 23.12 -14.68 0.57
C PHE A 79 23.30 -13.16 0.47
N VAL A 80 22.42 -12.40 1.14
CA VAL A 80 22.53 -10.95 1.27
C VAL A 80 23.89 -10.54 1.85
N ILE A 81 24.35 -11.25 2.88
CA ILE A 81 25.63 -11.00 3.54
C ILE A 81 26.80 -11.29 2.60
N LEU A 82 26.77 -12.46 1.93
CA LEU A 82 27.85 -12.90 1.05
C LEU A 82 27.95 -12.03 -0.22
N TYR A 83 26.81 -11.64 -0.80
CA TYR A 83 26.77 -10.75 -1.95
C TYR A 83 27.35 -9.38 -1.60
N TYR A 84 26.87 -8.72 -0.54
CA TYR A 84 27.36 -7.39 -0.15
C TYR A 84 28.86 -7.36 0.21
N GLN A 85 29.35 -8.41 0.87
CA GLN A 85 30.77 -8.55 1.19
C GLN A 85 31.62 -8.66 -0.09
N GLN A 86 31.08 -9.30 -1.14
CA GLN A 86 31.76 -9.47 -2.43
C GLN A 86 31.72 -8.22 -3.30
N THR A 87 30.61 -7.46 -3.31
CA THR A 87 30.44 -6.31 -4.22
C THR A 87 31.17 -5.06 -3.75
N PHE A 88 31.15 -4.75 -2.45
CA PHE A 88 31.68 -3.48 -1.94
C PHE A 88 33.09 -3.55 -1.38
N SER A 89 33.69 -4.75 -1.23
CA SER A 89 35.04 -4.91 -0.63
C SER A 89 35.18 -4.28 0.77
N ILE A 90 34.08 -4.04 1.48
CA ILE A 90 34.05 -3.44 2.82
C ILE A 90 34.06 -4.58 3.86
N PRO A 91 34.94 -4.58 4.87
CA PRO A 91 35.05 -5.66 5.82
C PRO A 91 33.78 -5.82 6.66
N LEU A 92 33.55 -7.07 7.08
CA LEU A 92 32.49 -7.58 7.97
C LEU A 92 31.69 -6.49 8.72
N PHE A 93 30.42 -6.38 8.34
CA PHE A 93 29.30 -5.91 9.17
C PHE A 93 29.46 -4.60 9.94
N SER A 94 28.53 -3.68 9.67
CA SER A 94 27.84 -3.08 10.81
C SER A 94 26.98 -4.20 11.43
N ILE A 95 27.31 -4.67 12.63
CA ILE A 95 26.53 -5.67 13.39
C ILE A 95 25.03 -5.27 13.45
N SER A 96 24.76 -3.96 13.35
CA SER A 96 23.44 -3.37 13.19
C SER A 96 22.67 -3.84 11.95
N PHE A 97 23.31 -4.01 10.79
CA PHE A 97 22.63 -4.48 9.58
C PHE A 97 22.20 -5.94 9.69
N LEU A 98 23.09 -6.79 10.20
CA LEU A 98 22.79 -8.19 10.46
C LEU A 98 21.66 -8.36 11.47
N SER A 99 21.78 -7.65 12.60
CA SER A 99 20.80 -7.70 13.67
C SER A 99 19.45 -7.17 13.20
N PHE A 100 19.41 -6.13 12.36
CA PHE A 100 18.18 -5.65 11.75
C PHE A 100 17.52 -6.72 10.86
N ILE A 101 18.26 -7.31 9.91
CA ILE A 101 17.68 -8.34 9.02
C ILE A 101 17.20 -9.55 9.81
N LEU A 102 17.99 -10.02 10.78
CA LEU A 102 17.61 -11.14 11.64
C LEU A 102 16.35 -10.80 12.46
N LEU A 103 16.32 -9.63 13.12
CA LEU A 103 15.16 -9.20 13.90
C LEU A 103 13.93 -9.04 13.03
N PHE A 104 14.06 -8.40 11.87
CA PHE A 104 12.99 -8.21 10.90
C PHE A 104 12.42 -9.55 10.43
N ASN A 105 13.28 -10.51 10.08
CA ASN A 105 12.86 -11.85 9.68
C ASN A 105 12.18 -12.61 10.82
N LEU A 106 12.66 -12.48 12.06
CA LEU A 106 12.02 -13.08 13.24
C LEU A 106 10.63 -12.49 13.50
N ILE A 107 10.49 -11.16 13.43
CA ILE A 107 9.20 -10.47 13.56
C ILE A 107 8.26 -10.94 12.45
N THR A 108 8.76 -11.00 11.21
CA THR A 108 8.01 -11.42 10.03
C THR A 108 7.48 -12.86 10.18
N LEU A 109 8.32 -13.80 10.62
CA LEU A 109 7.90 -15.18 10.90
C LEU A 109 6.83 -15.26 11.99
N LYS A 110 7.00 -14.47 13.05
CA LYS A 110 6.02 -14.42 14.14
C LYS A 110 4.68 -13.84 13.67
N LEU A 111 4.69 -12.80 12.83
CA LEU A 111 3.50 -12.22 12.23
C LEU A 111 2.81 -13.22 11.28
N LEU A 112 3.56 -13.94 10.46
CA LEU A 112 3.05 -15.02 9.60
C LEU A 112 2.36 -16.12 10.40
N TRP A 113 2.83 -16.41 11.62
CA TRP A 113 2.20 -17.39 12.48
C TRP A 113 0.95 -16.86 13.19
N ILE A 114 1.00 -15.63 13.73
CA ILE A 114 -0.09 -15.03 14.53
C ILE A 114 -1.26 -14.58 13.65
N LEU A 115 -0.99 -13.87 12.54
CA LEU A 115 -2.03 -13.17 11.79
C LEU A 115 -3.09 -14.13 11.21
N PRO A 116 -2.73 -15.23 10.52
CA PRO A 116 -3.71 -16.15 9.98
C PRO A 116 -4.48 -16.92 11.06
N VAL A 117 -3.87 -17.19 12.21
CA VAL A 117 -4.54 -17.93 13.30
C VAL A 117 -5.53 -17.03 14.04
N LYS A 118 -5.08 -15.84 14.48
CA LYS A 118 -5.88 -14.90 15.29
C LYS A 118 -6.88 -14.09 14.45
N TYR A 119 -6.51 -13.76 13.21
CA TYR A 119 -7.29 -12.91 12.31
C TYR A 119 -7.74 -13.64 11.04
N SER A 120 -7.88 -14.96 11.13
CA SER A 120 -8.35 -15.89 10.08
C SER A 120 -9.48 -15.37 9.19
N ARG A 121 -10.49 -14.74 9.79
CA ARG A 121 -11.68 -14.25 9.07
C ARG A 121 -11.51 -12.88 8.40
N CYS A 122 -10.36 -12.23 8.59
CA CYS A 122 -10.10 -10.87 8.08
C CYS A 122 -9.50 -10.89 6.67
N PHE A 123 -8.72 -11.92 6.34
CA PHE A 123 -8.00 -12.01 5.07
C PHE A 123 -8.45 -13.23 4.25
N THR A 124 -8.47 -13.07 2.95
CA THR A 124 -8.20 -14.18 2.02
C THR A 124 -6.69 -14.42 1.95
N PHE A 125 -6.27 -15.62 1.53
CA PHE A 125 -4.83 -15.91 1.39
C PHE A 125 -4.14 -14.94 0.39
N ALA A 126 -4.84 -14.55 -0.68
CA ALA A 126 -4.33 -13.62 -1.68
C ALA A 126 -4.16 -12.19 -1.14
N GLU A 127 -5.17 -11.66 -0.42
CA GLU A 127 -5.07 -10.38 0.28
C GLU A 127 -3.88 -10.37 1.24
N PHE A 128 -3.75 -11.43 2.05
CA PHE A 128 -2.65 -11.56 2.99
C PHE A 128 -1.29 -11.59 2.29
N ALA A 129 -1.16 -12.36 1.20
CA ALA A 129 0.09 -12.47 0.45
C ALA A 129 0.52 -11.14 -0.16
N ILE A 130 -0.39 -10.40 -0.80
CA ILE A 130 -0.08 -9.10 -1.42
C ILE A 130 0.31 -8.08 -0.36
N VAL A 131 -0.47 -7.94 0.71
CA VAL A 131 -0.16 -6.99 1.80
C VAL A 131 1.16 -7.33 2.47
N PHE A 132 1.41 -8.62 2.74
CA PHE A 132 2.66 -9.08 3.33
C PHE A 132 3.86 -8.75 2.45
N GLN A 133 3.80 -9.08 1.16
CA GLN A 133 4.88 -8.79 0.21
C GLN A 133 5.12 -7.28 0.05
N ALA A 134 4.06 -6.48 -0.01
CA ALA A 134 4.15 -5.03 -0.11
C ALA A 134 4.84 -4.41 1.11
N ILE A 135 4.44 -4.80 2.33
CA ILE A 135 5.07 -4.33 3.57
C ILE A 135 6.54 -4.80 3.63
N TYR A 136 6.80 -6.06 3.26
CA TYR A 136 8.14 -6.63 3.28
C TYR A 136 9.07 -5.89 2.31
N TYR A 137 8.62 -5.69 1.07
CA TYR A 137 9.35 -4.90 0.06
C TYR A 137 9.61 -3.47 0.54
N TYR A 138 8.61 -2.83 1.13
CA TYR A 138 8.72 -1.46 1.62
C TYR A 138 9.76 -1.31 2.74
N VAL A 139 9.70 -2.13 3.80
CA VAL A 139 10.65 -2.02 4.92
C VAL A 139 12.08 -2.28 4.46
N VAL A 140 12.27 -3.26 3.59
CA VAL A 140 13.58 -3.60 3.03
C VAL A 140 14.11 -2.47 2.15
N SER A 141 13.30 -1.98 1.21
CA SER A 141 13.73 -0.94 0.26
C SER A 141 14.19 0.31 0.99
N ILE A 142 13.47 0.78 2.01
CA ILE A 142 13.89 1.92 2.84
C ILE A 142 15.26 1.67 3.46
N TYR A 143 15.48 0.49 4.04
CA TYR A 143 16.70 0.19 4.76
C TYR A 143 17.92 0.14 3.82
N VAL A 144 17.74 -0.44 2.63
CA VAL A 144 18.76 -0.52 1.58
C VAL A 144 19.06 0.86 0.99
N PHE A 145 18.03 1.63 0.64
CA PHE A 145 18.20 2.96 0.06
C PHE A 145 18.80 3.97 1.04
N ASN A 146 18.41 3.92 2.32
CA ASN A 146 19.03 4.75 3.36
C ASN A 146 20.50 4.37 3.56
N TRP A 147 20.87 3.08 3.49
CA TRP A 147 22.28 2.69 3.62
C TRP A 147 23.14 3.22 2.46
N GLN A 148 22.68 3.10 1.21
CA GLN A 148 23.45 3.59 0.06
C GLN A 148 23.84 5.07 0.19
N TYR A 149 22.98 5.90 0.78
CA TYR A 149 23.28 7.30 1.06
C TYR A 149 24.42 7.50 2.08
N TRP A 150 24.38 6.78 3.21
CA TRP A 150 25.44 6.86 4.23
C TRP A 150 26.83 6.51 3.69
N ILE A 151 26.89 5.65 2.66
CA ILE A 151 28.15 5.29 2.00
C ILE A 151 28.53 6.31 0.92
N VAL A 152 27.58 6.70 0.07
CA VAL A 152 27.90 7.38 -1.19
C VAL A 152 27.94 8.90 -1.04
N ASN A 153 27.26 9.52 -0.07
CA ASN A 153 27.30 10.96 0.22
C ASN A 153 27.08 11.90 -1.01
N ASP A 154 26.50 11.39 -2.10
CA ASP A 154 26.44 12.07 -3.41
C ASP A 154 24.99 12.32 -3.89
N GLY A 155 24.05 12.45 -2.95
CA GLY A 155 22.64 12.60 -3.26
C GLY A 155 22.24 14.04 -3.60
N SER A 156 21.41 14.23 -4.63
CA SER A 156 20.73 15.50 -4.90
C SER A 156 19.83 15.91 -3.71
N SER A 157 19.56 17.21 -3.56
CA SER A 157 18.77 17.77 -2.44
C SER A 157 17.36 17.15 -2.32
N MET A 158 16.72 16.77 -3.42
CA MET A 158 15.42 16.08 -3.41
C MET A 158 15.50 14.63 -2.90
N MET A 159 16.56 13.91 -3.26
CA MET A 159 16.77 12.53 -2.81
C MET A 159 17.03 12.47 -1.30
N MET A 160 17.74 13.46 -0.76
CA MET A 160 17.94 13.63 0.69
C MET A 160 16.61 13.83 1.44
N VAL A 161 15.69 14.61 0.88
CA VAL A 161 14.38 14.85 1.49
C VAL A 161 13.51 13.59 1.46
N ALA A 162 13.49 12.86 0.33
CA ALA A 162 12.76 11.59 0.20
C ALA A 162 13.24 10.55 1.22
N GLN A 163 14.55 10.41 1.38
CA GLN A 163 15.16 9.47 2.33
C GLN A 163 14.85 9.84 3.78
N LYS A 164 14.88 11.14 4.13
CA LYS A 164 14.43 11.60 5.46
C LYS A 164 12.98 11.22 5.73
N PHE A 165 12.09 11.32 4.75
CA PHE A 165 10.71 10.87 4.90
C PHE A 165 10.59 9.38 5.13
N ASP A 166 11.31 8.58 4.37
CA ASP A 166 11.30 7.14 4.51
C ASP A 166 11.86 6.70 5.87
N ALA A 167 12.91 7.36 6.37
CA ALA A 167 13.44 7.14 7.71
C ALA A 167 12.43 7.51 8.82
N ILE A 168 11.75 8.66 8.70
CA ILE A 168 10.68 9.07 9.62
C ILE A 168 9.57 8.01 9.65
N CYS A 169 9.09 7.57 8.48
CA CYS A 169 8.08 6.52 8.40
C CYS A 169 8.55 5.21 9.04
N LEU A 170 9.80 4.79 8.79
CA LEU A 170 10.38 3.59 9.41
C LEU A 170 10.43 3.68 10.93
N ILE A 171 10.81 4.85 11.49
CA ILE A 171 10.75 5.11 12.94
C ILE A 171 9.30 4.96 13.43
N CYS A 172 8.32 5.52 12.71
CA CYS A 172 6.91 5.37 13.06
C CYS A 172 6.45 3.90 13.09
N TYR A 173 6.71 3.14 12.03
CA TYR A 173 6.29 1.74 11.95
C TYR A 173 7.00 0.85 12.98
N SER A 174 8.31 1.04 13.16
CA SER A 174 9.11 0.24 14.10
C SER A 174 8.69 0.47 15.56
N THR A 175 8.51 1.72 15.96
CA THR A 175 8.01 2.06 17.32
C THR A 175 6.62 1.46 17.57
N LEU A 176 5.69 1.58 16.61
CA LEU A 176 4.36 0.97 16.71
C LEU A 176 4.43 -0.56 16.82
N ALA A 177 5.26 -1.21 16.01
CA ALA A 177 5.45 -2.66 16.06
C ALA A 177 6.02 -3.12 17.41
N ILE A 178 7.03 -2.42 17.94
CA ILE A 178 7.62 -2.70 19.26
C ILE A 178 6.55 -2.56 20.36
N HIS A 179 5.80 -1.46 20.36
CA HIS A 179 4.74 -1.24 21.34
C HIS A 179 3.66 -2.32 21.26
N TRP A 180 3.24 -2.68 20.04
CA TRP A 180 2.27 -3.76 19.83
C TRP A 180 2.80 -5.11 20.34
N MET A 181 4.08 -5.43 20.10
CA MET A 181 4.70 -6.64 20.61
C MET A 181 4.74 -6.66 22.14
N ILE A 182 5.17 -5.58 22.79
CA ILE A 182 5.19 -5.46 24.25
C ILE A 182 3.78 -5.65 24.82
N ALA A 183 2.77 -5.05 24.20
CA ALA A 183 1.36 -5.21 24.61
C ALA A 183 0.86 -6.67 24.53
N GLN A 184 1.42 -7.51 23.66
CA GLN A 184 1.06 -8.94 23.65
C GLN A 184 1.67 -9.72 24.82
N PHE A 185 2.82 -9.30 25.35
CA PHE A 185 3.50 -9.98 26.45
C PHE A 185 3.03 -9.51 27.82
N VAL A 186 2.71 -8.23 27.94
CA VAL A 186 2.25 -7.66 29.20
C VAL A 186 0.72 -7.67 29.21
N SER A 187 0.16 -8.75 29.74
CA SER A 187 -1.30 -8.99 29.80
C SER A 187 -2.11 -7.93 30.58
N LYS A 188 -1.43 -7.00 31.26
CA LYS A 188 -2.01 -5.95 32.10
C LYS A 188 -1.54 -4.53 31.75
N LEU A 189 -0.89 -4.29 30.60
CA LEU A 189 -0.62 -2.91 30.21
C LEU A 189 -1.94 -2.21 30.00
N ASP A 190 -2.23 -1.23 30.86
CA ASP A 190 -3.36 -0.34 30.66
C ASP A 190 -3.22 0.28 29.27
N PRO A 191 -4.22 0.16 28.40
CA PRO A 191 -4.16 0.75 27.07
C PRO A 191 -3.92 2.27 27.08
N ILE A 192 -4.19 2.94 28.21
CA ILE A 192 -3.86 4.34 28.46
C ILE A 192 -2.34 4.55 28.47
N ILE A 193 -1.59 3.65 29.12
CA ILE A 193 -0.11 3.68 29.10
C ILE A 193 0.39 3.55 27.66
N TYR A 194 -0.21 2.66 26.87
CA TYR A 194 0.12 2.50 25.45
C TYR A 194 -0.14 3.79 24.65
N LEU A 195 -1.28 4.46 24.87
CA LEU A 195 -1.63 5.72 24.21
C LEU A 195 -0.68 6.87 24.55
N ILE A 196 -0.06 6.85 25.73
CA ILE A 196 0.89 7.88 26.17
C ILE A 196 2.33 7.51 25.77
N SER A 197 2.73 6.26 25.93
CA SER A 197 4.12 5.83 25.68
C SER A 197 4.49 5.85 24.21
N LEU A 198 3.53 5.54 23.31
CA LEU A 198 3.77 5.56 21.87
C LEU A 198 4.17 6.96 21.37
N PRO A 199 3.36 8.04 21.53
CA PRO A 199 3.74 9.38 21.05
C PRO A 199 5.01 9.90 21.73
N LEU A 200 5.24 9.58 23.00
CA LEU A 200 6.47 9.96 23.70
C LEU A 200 7.70 9.29 23.08
N SER A 201 7.65 7.98 22.84
CA SER A 201 8.74 7.25 22.19
C SER A 201 9.01 7.76 20.78
N LEU A 202 7.95 8.02 20.00
CA LEU A 202 8.04 8.60 18.66
C LEU A 202 8.76 9.94 18.71
N TYR A 203 8.39 10.82 19.64
CA TYR A 203 9.03 12.11 19.80
C TYR A 203 10.53 11.97 20.06
N VAL A 204 10.93 11.10 20.99
CA VAL A 204 12.34 10.88 21.34
C VAL A 204 13.14 10.37 20.14
N TRP A 205 12.64 9.37 19.42
CA TRP A 205 13.33 8.83 18.26
C TRP A 205 13.42 9.83 17.10
N LEU A 206 12.35 10.60 16.87
CA LEU A 206 12.36 11.64 15.84
C LEU A 206 13.29 12.79 16.20
N TYR A 207 13.32 13.23 17.46
CA TYR A 207 14.24 14.27 17.93
C TYR A 207 15.69 13.82 17.74
N HIS A 208 16.01 12.58 18.13
CA HIS A 208 17.34 12.01 17.94
C HIS A 208 17.75 11.94 16.47
N PHE A 209 16.83 11.52 15.58
CA PHE A 209 17.10 11.41 14.15
C PHE A 209 17.21 12.76 13.43
N LEU A 210 16.34 13.71 13.76
CA LEU A 210 16.28 15.01 13.08
C LEU A 210 17.34 16.00 13.59
N HIS A 211 17.89 15.76 14.79
CA HIS A 211 18.79 16.67 15.51
C HIS A 211 18.23 18.07 15.75
N ILE A 212 16.91 18.25 15.57
CA ILE A 212 16.15 19.46 15.85
C ILE A 212 14.76 19.05 16.34
N GLU A 213 14.05 20.00 16.95
CA GLU A 213 12.69 19.77 17.43
C GLU A 213 11.75 19.26 16.31
N PRO A 214 11.13 18.06 16.45
CA PRO A 214 10.36 17.44 15.37
C PRO A 214 9.21 18.30 14.85
N LEU A 215 8.47 18.96 15.76
CA LEU A 215 7.36 19.84 15.37
C LEU A 215 7.85 21.02 14.54
N TYR A 216 8.98 21.62 14.92
CA TYR A 216 9.59 22.70 14.16
C TYR A 216 10.03 22.22 12.77
N TRP A 217 10.64 21.03 12.68
CA TRP A 217 11.02 20.42 11.39
C TRP A 217 9.80 20.21 10.48
N PHE A 218 8.69 19.67 11.00
CA PHE A 218 7.48 19.46 10.20
C PHE A 218 6.87 20.78 9.74
N VAL A 219 6.72 21.76 10.64
CA VAL A 219 6.14 23.08 10.29
C VAL A 219 6.98 23.77 9.22
N THR A 220 8.31 23.78 9.40
CA THR A 220 9.23 24.37 8.41
C THR A 220 9.20 23.63 7.09
N PHE A 221 9.16 22.30 7.09
CA PHE A 221 9.05 21.51 5.87
C PHE A 221 7.72 21.76 5.13
N PHE A 222 6.58 21.67 5.82
CA PHE A 222 5.28 21.85 5.19
C PHE A 222 5.09 23.29 4.68
N SER A 223 5.74 24.26 5.33
CA SER A 223 5.70 25.67 4.94
C SER A 223 6.83 26.08 3.97
N SER A 224 7.68 25.14 3.55
CA SER A 224 8.88 25.48 2.76
C SER A 224 8.57 25.88 1.32
N ASN A 225 7.37 25.57 0.81
CA ASN A 225 6.97 25.82 -0.56
C ASN A 225 5.50 26.25 -0.61
N GLN A 226 5.20 27.35 -1.30
CA GLN A 226 3.84 27.85 -1.48
C GLN A 226 2.93 26.82 -2.17
N ILE A 227 3.44 26.07 -3.14
CA ILE A 227 2.68 25.00 -3.82
C ILE A 227 2.24 23.94 -2.81
N ARG A 228 3.13 23.57 -1.88
CA ARG A 228 2.83 22.59 -0.83
C ARG A 228 1.74 23.10 0.11
N ILE A 229 1.80 24.36 0.51
CA ILE A 229 0.77 24.97 1.36
C ILE A 229 -0.59 24.96 0.65
N TYR A 230 -0.66 25.43 -0.61
CA TYR A 230 -1.90 25.41 -1.38
C TYR A 230 -2.44 23.99 -1.58
N LEU A 231 -1.56 23.03 -1.83
CA LEU A 231 -1.93 21.62 -2.00
C LEU A 231 -2.49 21.02 -0.70
N LEU A 232 -1.86 21.30 0.46
CA LEU A 232 -2.34 20.86 1.76
C LEU A 232 -3.69 21.48 2.12
N LEU A 233 -3.88 22.79 1.86
CA LEU A 233 -5.17 23.47 2.07
C LEU A 233 -6.27 22.86 1.17
N PHE A 234 -5.93 22.58 -0.09
CA PHE A 234 -6.84 21.94 -1.02
C PHE A 234 -7.21 20.52 -0.56
N TRP A 235 -6.25 19.70 -0.14
CA TRP A 235 -6.51 18.36 0.39
C TRP A 235 -7.33 18.40 1.68
N PHE A 236 -7.06 19.35 2.57
CA PHE A 236 -7.86 19.56 3.76
C PHE A 236 -9.33 19.87 3.40
N LEU A 237 -9.56 20.75 2.43
CA LEU A 237 -10.91 21.04 1.93
C LEU A 237 -11.60 19.80 1.34
N VAL A 238 -10.89 18.99 0.54
CA VAL A 238 -11.43 17.73 -0.02
C VAL A 238 -11.86 16.77 1.09
N VAL A 239 -11.03 16.61 2.12
CA VAL A 239 -11.35 15.77 3.28
C VAL A 239 -12.55 16.35 4.04
N LEU A 240 -12.58 17.65 4.31
CA LEU A 240 -13.68 18.31 5.01
C LEU A 240 -15.01 18.13 4.28
N LEU A 241 -15.03 18.34 2.95
CA LEU A 241 -16.22 18.15 2.12
C LEU A 241 -16.67 16.69 2.10
N THR A 242 -15.72 15.76 2.03
CA THR A 242 -16.01 14.31 2.06
C THR A 242 -16.62 13.92 3.40
N LEU A 243 -16.03 14.34 4.52
CA LEU A 243 -16.55 14.06 5.86
C LEU A 243 -17.93 14.69 6.08
N THR A 244 -18.15 15.91 5.59
CA THR A 244 -19.45 16.59 5.67
C THR A 244 -20.51 15.84 4.87
N PHE A 245 -20.20 15.47 3.63
CA PHE A 245 -21.11 14.67 2.80
C PHE A 245 -21.45 13.35 3.49
N VAL A 246 -20.43 12.63 3.95
CA VAL A 246 -20.60 11.33 4.60
C VAL A 246 -21.40 11.47 5.89
N TYR A 247 -21.16 12.51 6.68
CA TYR A 247 -21.91 12.80 7.89
C TYR A 247 -23.41 13.00 7.58
N ILE A 248 -23.72 13.85 6.61
CA ILE A 248 -25.11 14.12 6.19
C ILE A 248 -25.79 12.84 5.68
N HIS A 249 -25.16 12.12 4.75
CA HIS A 249 -25.78 10.98 4.09
C HIS A 249 -25.76 9.68 4.89
N THR A 250 -24.94 9.59 5.93
CA THR A 250 -24.81 8.37 6.75
C THR A 250 -25.42 8.52 8.13
N PHE A 251 -25.21 9.67 8.79
CA PHE A 251 -25.58 9.84 10.20
C PHE A 251 -26.89 10.60 10.40
N LEU A 252 -27.29 11.45 9.45
CA LEU A 252 -28.60 12.13 9.49
C LEU A 252 -29.71 11.33 8.80
N THR A 253 -29.36 10.32 8.00
CA THR A 253 -30.32 9.42 7.36
C THR A 253 -30.75 8.30 8.32
N VAL A 254 -31.98 7.81 8.15
CA VAL A 254 -32.55 6.73 8.99
C VAL A 254 -31.86 5.38 8.73
N ASP A 255 -31.16 5.24 7.61
CA ASP A 255 -30.50 4.01 7.21
C ASP A 255 -29.36 3.64 8.16
N ARG A 256 -29.38 2.39 8.64
CA ARG A 256 -28.37 1.88 9.57
C ARG A 256 -27.03 1.55 8.90
N GLN A 257 -27.00 1.36 7.58
CA GLN A 257 -25.79 0.99 6.82
C GLN A 257 -25.54 1.95 5.67
N THR A 258 -24.26 2.20 5.39
CA THR A 258 -23.84 3.07 4.30
C THR A 258 -24.07 2.43 2.94
N THR A 259 -24.64 3.20 2.02
CA THR A 259 -24.83 2.74 0.64
C THR A 259 -23.50 2.56 -0.08
N THR A 260 -23.45 1.68 -1.07
CA THR A 260 -22.26 1.52 -1.92
C THR A 260 -21.84 2.84 -2.58
N ALA A 261 -22.81 3.67 -2.99
CA ALA A 261 -22.55 5.00 -3.55
C ALA A 261 -21.84 5.92 -2.56
N THR A 262 -22.29 5.98 -1.29
CA THR A 262 -21.61 6.78 -0.26
C THR A 262 -20.18 6.32 0.00
N ARG A 263 -19.91 5.01 -0.10
CA ARG A 263 -18.55 4.45 0.05
C ARG A 263 -17.62 4.80 -1.12
N LYS A 264 -18.16 5.01 -2.33
CA LYS A 264 -17.37 5.46 -3.50
C LYS A 264 -16.90 6.91 -3.40
N ILE A 265 -17.44 7.71 -2.49
CA ILE A 265 -16.97 9.10 -2.31
C ILE A 265 -15.56 9.13 -1.76
N PHE A 266 -15.18 8.18 -0.92
CA PHE A 266 -13.78 8.03 -0.50
C PHE A 266 -12.86 7.69 -1.68
N HIS A 267 -13.35 6.95 -2.69
CA HIS A 267 -12.58 6.60 -3.90
C HIS A 267 -12.37 7.84 -4.77
N LEU A 268 -13.39 8.69 -4.91
CA LEU A 268 -13.28 9.98 -5.57
C LEU A 268 -12.34 10.95 -4.82
N ALA A 269 -12.49 11.05 -3.50
CA ALA A 269 -11.67 11.93 -2.67
C ALA A 269 -10.18 11.57 -2.75
N ILE A 270 -9.83 10.28 -2.58
CA ILE A 270 -8.44 9.83 -2.71
C ILE A 270 -7.92 10.03 -4.13
N SER A 271 -8.76 9.83 -5.16
CA SER A 271 -8.37 10.10 -6.56
C SER A 271 -7.97 11.56 -6.77
N ILE A 272 -8.75 12.51 -6.24
CA ILE A 272 -8.45 13.95 -6.35
C ILE A 272 -7.12 14.28 -5.65
N VAL A 273 -6.91 13.76 -4.44
CA VAL A 273 -5.66 13.94 -3.68
C VAL A 273 -4.46 13.40 -4.45
N TYR A 274 -4.57 12.19 -5.01
CA TYR A 274 -3.46 11.58 -5.76
C TYR A 274 -3.19 12.28 -7.10
N ILE A 275 -4.23 12.62 -7.88
CA ILE A 275 -4.06 13.33 -9.16
C ILE A 275 -3.33 14.66 -8.94
N THR A 276 -3.73 15.41 -7.92
CA THR A 276 -3.09 16.70 -7.60
C THR A 276 -1.70 16.51 -7.01
N GLY A 277 -1.48 15.50 -6.16
CA GLY A 277 -0.16 15.16 -5.64
C GLY A 277 0.84 14.74 -6.70
N ILE A 278 0.45 13.85 -7.63
CA ILE A 278 1.29 13.38 -8.73
C ILE A 278 1.74 14.55 -9.62
N LYS A 279 0.86 15.53 -9.84
CA LYS A 279 1.19 16.70 -10.68
C LYS A 279 2.09 17.70 -9.97
N TYR A 280 1.81 18.03 -8.71
CA TYR A 280 2.37 19.22 -8.05
C TYR A 280 3.47 18.94 -7.02
N ASP A 281 3.36 17.87 -6.21
CA ASP A 281 4.39 17.52 -5.22
C ASP A 281 4.33 16.01 -4.90
N LEU A 282 5.09 15.25 -5.68
CA LEU A 282 5.13 13.80 -5.57
C LEU A 282 5.80 13.32 -4.26
N LEU A 283 6.80 14.06 -3.78
CA LEU A 283 7.49 13.74 -2.54
C LEU A 283 6.54 13.87 -1.35
N LEU A 284 5.74 14.95 -1.32
CA LEU A 284 4.69 15.13 -0.32
C LEU A 284 3.65 14.01 -0.40
N LEU A 285 3.15 13.68 -1.59
CA LEU A 285 2.16 12.61 -1.76
C LEU A 285 2.69 11.26 -1.26
N ASN A 286 3.94 10.92 -1.62
CA ASN A 286 4.58 9.69 -1.19
C ASN A 286 4.68 9.63 0.34
N PHE A 287 5.20 10.68 0.98
CA PHE A 287 5.28 10.75 2.44
C PHE A 287 3.90 10.68 3.11
N ALA A 288 2.93 11.48 2.63
CA ALA A 288 1.58 11.51 3.17
C ALA A 288 0.90 10.14 3.07
N SER A 289 1.00 9.44 1.95
CA SER A 289 0.40 8.10 1.78
C SER A 289 0.90 7.09 2.82
N LYS A 290 2.21 7.12 3.11
CA LYS A 290 2.86 6.27 4.12
C LYS A 290 2.46 6.67 5.53
N LEU A 291 2.37 7.97 5.82
CA LEU A 291 1.94 8.46 7.13
C LEU A 291 0.46 8.14 7.41
N ILE A 292 -0.42 8.27 6.42
CA ILE A 292 -1.84 7.90 6.57
C ILE A 292 -2.00 6.40 6.77
N LEU A 293 -1.21 5.56 6.09
CA LEU A 293 -1.23 4.11 6.34
C LEU A 293 -0.84 3.79 7.79
N PHE A 294 0.19 4.46 8.32
CA PHE A 294 0.58 4.36 9.72
C PHE A 294 -0.58 4.73 10.66
N ILE A 295 -1.27 5.84 10.38
CA ILE A 295 -2.42 6.29 11.18
C ILE A 295 -3.56 5.27 11.12
N PHE A 296 -3.88 4.71 9.95
CA PHE A 296 -4.92 3.68 9.81
C PHE A 296 -4.60 2.42 10.62
N ILE A 297 -3.35 1.94 10.56
CA ILE A 297 -2.91 0.79 11.36
C ILE A 297 -2.96 1.11 12.86
N PHE A 298 -2.55 2.31 13.26
CA PHE A 298 -2.60 2.74 14.66
C PHE A 298 -4.05 2.80 15.20
N ILE A 299 -4.98 3.39 14.45
CA ILE A 299 -6.41 3.42 14.80
C ILE A 299 -6.95 1.99 14.94
N GLU A 300 -6.60 1.11 14.02
CA GLU A 300 -7.03 -0.29 14.07
C GLU A 300 -6.48 -1.01 15.31
N ILE A 301 -5.21 -0.78 15.68
CA ILE A 301 -4.63 -1.32 16.92
C ILE A 301 -5.38 -0.78 18.14
N ILE A 302 -5.64 0.53 18.23
CA ILE A 302 -6.42 1.12 19.33
C ILE A 302 -7.79 0.47 19.45
N ARG A 303 -8.46 0.24 18.33
CA ARG A 303 -9.76 -0.43 18.28
C ARG A 303 -9.72 -1.84 18.87
N LEU A 304 -8.61 -2.55 18.64
CA LEU A 304 -8.37 -3.87 19.23
C LEU A 304 -7.95 -3.83 20.70
N SER A 305 -7.44 -2.69 21.20
CA SER A 305 -6.94 -2.53 22.57
C SER A 305 -8.04 -2.42 23.65
N ARG A 306 -9.33 -2.49 23.29
CA ARG A 306 -10.48 -2.58 24.21
C ARG A 306 -10.62 -1.43 25.23
N ILE A 307 -10.19 -0.21 24.91
CA ILE A 307 -10.48 0.98 25.72
C ILE A 307 -11.97 1.31 25.60
N PRO A 308 -12.80 1.16 26.65
CA PRO A 308 -14.26 1.14 26.48
C PRO A 308 -14.82 2.38 25.77
N VAL A 309 -14.39 3.59 26.17
CA VAL A 309 -14.89 4.85 25.60
C VAL A 309 -14.40 5.05 24.16
N ILE A 310 -13.09 4.88 23.92
CA ILE A 310 -12.49 5.13 22.60
C ILE A 310 -12.99 4.10 21.59
N VAL A 311 -13.05 2.83 21.97
CA VAL A 311 -13.52 1.74 21.11
C VAL A 311 -15.00 1.92 20.78
N SER A 312 -15.83 2.37 21.72
CA SER A 312 -17.25 2.67 21.44
C SER A 312 -17.41 3.76 20.37
N ILE A 313 -16.64 4.86 20.48
CA ILE A 313 -16.68 5.94 19.48
C ILE A 313 -16.20 5.45 18.12
N ILE A 314 -15.07 4.74 18.06
CA ILE A 314 -14.52 4.25 16.78
C ILE A 314 -15.47 3.23 16.14
N ASN A 315 -16.01 2.29 16.92
CA ASN A 315 -16.89 1.25 16.40
C ASN A 315 -18.22 1.82 15.88
N THR A 316 -18.82 2.80 16.55
CA THR A 316 -20.08 3.41 16.07
C THR A 316 -19.92 4.04 14.68
N VAL A 317 -18.73 4.56 14.37
CA VAL A 317 -18.40 5.06 13.03
C VAL A 317 -18.13 3.89 12.09
N PHE A 318 -17.17 3.02 12.44
CA PHE A 318 -16.68 1.97 11.53
C PHE A 318 -17.76 0.95 11.16
N GLU A 319 -18.62 0.56 12.10
CA GLU A 319 -19.69 -0.42 11.87
C GLU A 319 -20.65 0.00 10.74
N ARG A 320 -20.87 1.30 10.54
CA ARG A 320 -21.71 1.79 9.44
C ARG A 320 -21.08 1.59 8.05
N PHE A 321 -19.75 1.48 7.97
CA PHE A 321 -18.99 1.33 6.72
C PHE A 321 -18.54 -0.10 6.43
N ARG A 322 -18.74 -1.04 7.36
CA ARG A 322 -18.36 -2.44 7.17
C ARG A 322 -19.18 -3.07 6.06
N ASP A 323 -18.51 -3.90 5.27
CA ASP A 323 -19.14 -4.68 4.20
C ASP A 323 -18.68 -6.14 4.22
N GLU A 324 -19.00 -6.88 3.15
CA GLU A 324 -18.62 -8.29 3.00
C GLU A 324 -17.09 -8.50 3.05
N LYS A 325 -16.29 -7.48 2.69
CA LYS A 325 -14.82 -7.52 2.74
C LYS A 325 -14.30 -7.32 4.17
N ASP A 326 -15.12 -6.80 5.09
CA ASP A 326 -14.79 -6.59 6.50
C ASP A 326 -15.52 -7.58 7.42
N SER A 327 -15.51 -8.87 7.07
CA SER A 327 -16.15 -9.95 7.84
C SER A 327 -15.38 -10.37 9.11
N GLY A 328 -14.13 -9.93 9.26
CA GLY A 328 -13.25 -10.31 10.35
C GLY A 328 -13.32 -9.38 11.56
N ILE A 329 -12.39 -9.49 12.50
CA ILE A 329 -12.27 -8.51 13.59
C ILE A 329 -11.71 -7.19 13.06
N LEU A 330 -10.84 -7.27 12.04
CA LEU A 330 -10.25 -6.12 11.37
C LEU A 330 -11.19 -5.50 10.35
N THR A 331 -11.03 -4.19 10.12
CA THR A 331 -11.68 -3.46 9.03
C THR A 331 -10.57 -2.99 8.09
N LEU A 332 -10.51 -3.57 6.90
CA LEU A 332 -9.36 -3.47 6.00
C LEU A 332 -9.69 -2.72 4.71
N THR A 333 -10.96 -2.52 4.39
CA THR A 333 -11.38 -1.88 3.12
C THR A 333 -10.73 -0.52 2.88
N HIS A 334 -10.64 0.33 3.91
CA HIS A 334 -10.01 1.65 3.82
C HIS A 334 -8.48 1.56 3.68
N ILE A 335 -7.85 0.56 4.30
CA ILE A 335 -6.42 0.25 4.13
C ILE A 335 -6.16 -0.25 2.70
N TYR A 336 -7.01 -1.13 2.17
CA TYR A 336 -6.88 -1.66 0.81
C TYR A 336 -7.04 -0.58 -0.25
N LEU A 337 -7.98 0.36 -0.06
CA LEU A 337 -8.12 1.50 -0.97
C LEU A 337 -6.82 2.34 -1.00
N LEU A 338 -6.28 2.69 0.17
CA LEU A 338 -5.04 3.46 0.25
C LEU A 338 -3.87 2.70 -0.38
N ILE A 339 -3.68 1.43 -0.03
CA ILE A 339 -2.61 0.58 -0.59
C ILE A 339 -2.78 0.47 -2.11
N GLY A 340 -3.99 0.22 -2.61
CA GLY A 340 -4.27 0.11 -4.03
C GLY A 340 -3.86 1.37 -4.82
N CYS A 341 -4.17 2.56 -4.29
CA CYS A 341 -3.73 3.81 -4.90
C CYS A 341 -2.23 4.09 -4.75
N SER A 342 -1.60 3.60 -3.66
CA SER A 342 -0.20 3.93 -3.33
C SER A 342 0.83 2.96 -3.87
N LEU A 343 0.46 1.70 -4.16
CA LEU A 343 1.42 0.70 -4.62
C LEU A 343 2.17 1.10 -5.90
N PRO A 344 1.51 1.62 -6.96
CA PRO A 344 2.21 2.17 -8.12
C PRO A 344 3.25 3.23 -7.76
N LEU A 345 2.92 4.09 -6.78
CA LEU A 345 3.80 5.14 -6.28
C LEU A 345 5.01 4.58 -5.49
N TRP A 346 4.81 3.52 -4.72
CA TRP A 346 5.88 2.93 -3.90
C TRP A 346 6.80 1.99 -4.68
N LEU A 347 6.31 1.41 -5.78
CA LEU A 347 7.07 0.49 -6.63
C LEU A 347 7.91 1.21 -7.70
N CYS A 348 7.46 2.38 -8.16
CA CYS A 348 8.11 3.09 -9.26
C CYS A 348 9.38 3.82 -8.81
N ASN A 349 10.52 3.43 -9.39
CA ASN A 349 11.82 4.05 -9.09
C ASN A 349 12.08 5.36 -9.88
N ASP A 350 11.50 5.52 -11.09
CA ASP A 350 11.57 6.76 -11.88
C ASP A 350 10.17 7.38 -12.02
N SER A 351 9.79 8.10 -10.98
CA SER A 351 8.43 8.59 -10.81
C SER A 351 8.16 9.93 -11.52
N THR A 352 9.20 10.65 -11.93
CA THR A 352 9.04 11.97 -12.57
C THR A 352 8.56 11.90 -14.02
N ASN A 353 8.96 10.86 -14.76
CA ASN A 353 8.64 10.71 -16.19
C ASN A 353 7.39 9.86 -16.45
N HIS A 354 6.86 9.17 -15.44
CA HIS A 354 5.82 8.14 -15.62
C HIS A 354 4.53 8.43 -14.81
N ARG A 355 4.04 9.68 -14.84
CA ARG A 355 2.87 10.11 -14.04
C ARG A 355 1.59 9.31 -14.31
N LEU A 356 1.39 8.85 -15.54
CA LEU A 356 0.27 7.98 -15.90
C LEU A 356 0.37 6.59 -15.25
N LEU A 357 1.58 6.02 -15.20
CA LEU A 357 1.86 4.76 -14.53
C LEU A 357 1.58 4.86 -13.02
N LEU A 358 1.93 5.99 -12.39
CA LEU A 358 1.61 6.25 -10.99
C LEU A 358 0.09 6.36 -10.73
N SER A 359 -0.68 6.62 -11.79
CA SER A 359 -2.13 6.79 -11.73
C SER A 359 -2.90 5.48 -11.89
N SER A 360 -2.26 4.31 -12.03
CA SER A 360 -2.94 3.03 -12.23
C SER A 360 -3.99 2.73 -11.14
N GLY A 361 -3.68 2.98 -9.87
CA GLY A 361 -4.68 2.78 -8.79
C GLY A 361 -5.83 3.79 -8.82
N ILE A 362 -5.60 4.98 -9.37
CA ILE A 362 -6.62 6.03 -9.55
C ILE A 362 -7.54 5.65 -10.71
N LEU A 363 -6.98 5.21 -11.83
CA LEU A 363 -7.72 4.85 -13.03
C LEU A 363 -8.60 3.61 -12.79
N SER A 364 -8.04 2.53 -12.24
CA SER A 364 -8.80 1.31 -11.95
C SER A 364 -9.79 1.45 -10.80
N ILE A 365 -9.32 1.71 -9.57
CA ILE A 365 -10.17 1.68 -8.36
C ILE A 365 -10.87 3.02 -8.14
N GLY A 366 -10.14 4.12 -8.34
CA GLY A 366 -10.65 5.46 -8.10
C GLY A 366 -11.80 5.83 -9.03
N ILE A 367 -11.56 5.76 -10.33
CA ILE A 367 -12.49 6.20 -11.38
C ILE A 367 -13.29 5.04 -11.94
N GLY A 368 -12.62 4.01 -12.45
CA GLY A 368 -13.24 2.86 -13.13
C GLY A 368 -14.26 2.14 -12.25
N ASP A 369 -13.84 1.63 -11.09
CA ASP A 369 -14.70 0.90 -10.15
C ASP A 369 -15.83 1.78 -9.56
N THR A 370 -15.57 3.08 -9.33
CA THR A 370 -16.60 4.03 -8.93
C THR A 370 -17.68 4.17 -9.99
N ILE A 371 -17.31 4.45 -11.25
CA ILE A 371 -18.27 4.64 -12.33
C ILE A 371 -18.97 3.32 -12.68
N ALA A 372 -18.25 2.20 -12.65
CA ALA A 372 -18.85 0.87 -12.84
C ALA A 372 -19.94 0.59 -11.81
N SER A 373 -19.70 0.94 -10.55
CA SER A 373 -20.67 0.77 -9.46
C SER A 373 -21.87 1.70 -9.62
N ILE A 374 -21.66 2.98 -9.94
CA ILE A 374 -22.75 3.96 -10.12
C ILE A 374 -23.61 3.56 -11.33
N VAL A 375 -22.99 3.31 -12.49
CA VAL A 375 -23.69 2.89 -13.72
C VAL A 375 -24.39 1.54 -13.52
N GLY A 376 -23.73 0.60 -12.84
CA GLY A 376 -24.29 -0.71 -12.54
C GLY A 376 -25.52 -0.66 -11.62
N ILE A 377 -25.53 0.24 -10.64
CA ILE A 377 -26.67 0.45 -9.73
C ILE A 377 -27.82 1.19 -10.42
N THR A 378 -27.51 2.19 -11.25
CA THR A 378 -28.50 3.07 -11.88
C THR A 378 -29.19 2.43 -13.08
N PHE A 379 -28.43 1.75 -13.94
CA PHE A 379 -28.93 1.22 -15.22
C PHE A 379 -28.91 -0.31 -15.30
N GLY A 380 -28.20 -0.99 -14.39
CA GLY A 380 -28.04 -2.43 -14.44
C GLY A 380 -29.26 -3.19 -13.93
N SER A 381 -29.67 -4.24 -14.65
CA SER A 381 -30.67 -5.21 -14.20
C SER A 381 -30.06 -6.54 -13.77
N ARG A 382 -30.78 -7.30 -12.93
CA ARG A 382 -30.40 -8.68 -12.52
C ARG A 382 -30.16 -9.60 -13.72
N ARG A 383 -30.87 -9.40 -14.84
CA ARG A 383 -30.73 -10.19 -16.08
C ARG A 383 -29.48 -9.85 -16.88
N GLN A 384 -28.83 -8.72 -16.58
CA GLN A 384 -27.64 -8.23 -17.28
C GLN A 384 -26.36 -8.47 -16.48
N ARG A 385 -26.34 -9.48 -15.61
CA ARG A 385 -25.15 -9.85 -14.84
C ARG A 385 -24.29 -10.81 -15.64
N TRP A 386 -22.98 -10.67 -15.49
CA TRP A 386 -22.04 -11.64 -16.02
C TRP A 386 -22.25 -13.01 -15.36
N PRO A 387 -22.06 -14.12 -16.11
CA PRO A 387 -22.10 -15.46 -15.52
C PRO A 387 -21.11 -15.56 -14.36
N ASN A 388 -21.56 -16.11 -13.23
CA ASN A 388 -20.78 -16.28 -12.01
C ASN A 388 -20.22 -14.99 -11.37
N SER A 389 -20.73 -13.81 -11.75
CA SER A 389 -20.35 -12.52 -11.14
C SER A 389 -21.57 -11.75 -10.65
N SER A 390 -21.37 -10.89 -9.65
CA SER A 390 -22.39 -9.93 -9.19
C SER A 390 -22.43 -8.67 -10.06
N LYS A 391 -21.44 -8.48 -10.94
CA LYS A 391 -21.26 -7.29 -11.79
C LYS A 391 -22.13 -7.38 -13.05
N THR A 392 -22.57 -6.22 -13.54
CA THR A 392 -23.44 -6.10 -14.73
C THR A 392 -22.65 -5.74 -15.98
N TYR A 393 -23.12 -6.17 -17.16
CA TYR A 393 -22.53 -5.81 -18.46
C TYR A 393 -22.42 -4.29 -18.63
N ILE A 394 -23.48 -3.56 -18.24
CA ILE A 394 -23.54 -2.09 -18.33
C ILE A 394 -22.53 -1.46 -17.35
N GLY A 395 -22.41 -2.00 -16.13
CA GLY A 395 -21.39 -1.55 -15.17
C GLY A 395 -19.97 -1.77 -15.71
N THR A 396 -19.68 -2.94 -16.28
CA THR A 396 -18.38 -3.24 -16.92
C THR A 396 -18.11 -2.31 -18.10
N PHE A 397 -19.12 -1.99 -18.92
CA PHE A 397 -18.97 -1.00 -19.99
C PHE A 397 -18.69 0.40 -19.44
N GLY A 398 -19.37 0.78 -18.35
CA GLY A 398 -19.10 2.02 -17.61
C GLY A 398 -17.66 2.10 -17.09
N PHE A 399 -17.13 0.99 -16.56
CA PHE A 399 -15.71 0.88 -16.20
C PHE A 399 -14.83 1.17 -17.41
N PHE A 400 -15.00 0.41 -18.49
CA PHE A 400 -14.15 0.50 -19.68
C PHE A 400 -14.12 1.92 -20.24
N LEU A 401 -15.30 2.52 -20.45
CA LEU A 401 -15.41 3.85 -21.06
C LEU A 401 -14.79 4.92 -20.16
N SER A 402 -15.09 4.89 -18.86
CA SER A 402 -14.54 5.89 -17.94
C SER A 402 -13.04 5.76 -17.75
N HIS A 403 -12.54 4.54 -17.63
CA HIS A 403 -11.11 4.25 -17.54
C HIS A 403 -10.37 4.75 -18.78
N PHE A 404 -10.85 4.36 -19.97
CA PHE A 404 -10.27 4.75 -21.25
C PHE A 404 -10.23 6.27 -21.43
N LEU A 405 -11.34 6.97 -21.19
CA LEU A 405 -11.40 8.43 -21.30
C LEU A 405 -10.53 9.13 -20.26
N SER A 406 -10.51 8.63 -19.02
CA SER A 406 -9.75 9.24 -17.93
C SER A 406 -8.25 9.15 -18.16
N PHE A 407 -7.78 8.11 -18.84
CA PHE A 407 -6.38 8.02 -19.24
C PHE A 407 -5.95 9.25 -20.07
N PHE A 408 -6.70 9.59 -21.12
CA PHE A 408 -6.39 10.75 -21.97
C PHE A 408 -6.58 12.08 -21.25
N LEU A 409 -7.58 12.18 -20.37
CA LEU A 409 -7.76 13.37 -19.54
C LEU A 409 -6.58 13.60 -18.59
N LEU A 410 -6.06 12.53 -17.98
CA LEU A 410 -4.88 12.60 -17.12
C LEU A 410 -3.60 12.87 -17.91
N ASP A 411 -3.45 12.30 -19.11
CA ASP A 411 -2.30 12.56 -19.98
C ASP A 411 -2.23 14.05 -20.33
N TYR A 412 -3.35 14.61 -20.76
CA TYR A 412 -3.48 16.05 -20.98
C TYR A 412 -3.23 16.86 -19.70
N TYR A 413 -3.82 16.46 -18.58
CA TYR A 413 -3.65 17.19 -17.32
C TYR A 413 -2.19 17.21 -16.83
N TYR A 414 -1.44 16.12 -17.02
CA TYR A 414 -0.07 16.00 -16.53
C TYR A 414 0.98 16.59 -17.48
N TYR A 415 0.78 16.46 -18.79
CA TYR A 415 1.79 16.82 -19.78
C TYR A 415 1.39 17.97 -20.70
N ASN A 416 0.14 18.45 -20.61
CA ASN A 416 -0.45 19.46 -21.51
C ASN A 416 -0.31 19.10 -23.00
N ASN A 417 -0.14 17.82 -23.29
CA ASN A 417 0.00 17.26 -24.62
C ASN A 417 -1.24 16.42 -24.85
N LEU A 418 -2.15 16.89 -25.70
CA LEU A 418 -3.31 16.06 -26.03
C LEU A 418 -2.95 14.91 -26.95
N PHE A 419 -1.91 15.03 -27.80
CA PHE A 419 -1.70 14.08 -28.90
C PHE A 419 -0.29 14.23 -29.55
N ASN A 420 0.66 13.33 -29.26
CA ASN A 420 2.03 13.34 -29.84
C ASN A 420 2.26 12.18 -30.84
N THR A 421 3.25 12.24 -31.73
CA THR A 421 3.41 11.45 -32.99
C THR A 421 3.31 9.89 -32.95
N ASN A 422 3.22 9.23 -31.79
CA ASN A 422 3.02 7.77 -31.66
C ASN A 422 1.60 7.36 -31.19
N GLN A 423 0.57 8.13 -31.58
CA GLN A 423 -0.80 8.05 -31.02
C GLN A 423 -1.47 6.69 -31.19
N LEU A 424 -1.36 6.08 -32.38
CA LEU A 424 -2.06 4.83 -32.65
C LEU A 424 -1.60 3.72 -31.69
N GLN A 425 -0.29 3.63 -31.43
CA GLN A 425 0.27 2.65 -30.51
C GLN A 425 -0.17 2.92 -29.07
N LEU A 426 -0.18 4.19 -28.63
CA LEU A 426 -0.66 4.56 -27.30
C LEU A 426 -2.14 4.22 -27.13
N VAL A 427 -2.99 4.62 -28.08
CA VAL A 427 -4.44 4.36 -28.05
C VAL A 427 -4.72 2.85 -28.03
N ILE A 428 -4.02 2.06 -28.85
CA ILE A 428 -4.14 0.59 -28.85
C ILE A 428 -3.73 0.01 -27.50
N LYS A 429 -2.61 0.47 -26.91
CA LYS A 429 -2.18 0.03 -25.58
C LYS A 429 -3.23 0.35 -24.52
N VAL A 430 -3.70 1.59 -24.45
CA VAL A 430 -4.71 2.03 -23.48
C VAL A 430 -6.03 1.27 -23.65
N LEU A 431 -6.43 0.99 -24.90
CA LEU A 431 -7.60 0.18 -25.19
C LEU A 431 -7.44 -1.26 -24.65
N ILE A 432 -6.29 -1.90 -24.91
CA ILE A 432 -5.99 -3.24 -24.40
C ILE A 432 -5.97 -3.24 -22.86
N ILE A 433 -5.28 -2.29 -22.24
CA ILE A 433 -5.21 -2.14 -20.77
C ILE A 433 -6.61 -1.97 -20.19
N SER A 434 -7.43 -1.10 -20.77
CA SER A 434 -8.81 -0.83 -20.32
C SER A 434 -9.72 -2.07 -20.44
N ILE A 435 -9.52 -2.90 -21.48
CA ILE A 435 -10.24 -4.16 -21.64
C ILE A 435 -9.79 -5.18 -20.59
N ILE A 436 -8.49 -5.35 -20.39
CA ILE A 436 -7.98 -6.35 -19.43
C ILE A 436 -8.38 -5.98 -18.01
N THR A 437 -8.23 -4.71 -17.62
CA THR A 437 -8.59 -4.22 -16.28
C THR A 437 -10.09 -4.34 -16.00
N CYS A 438 -10.96 -4.01 -16.96
CA CYS A 438 -12.41 -4.12 -16.76
C CYS A 438 -12.88 -5.59 -16.65
N LEU A 439 -12.25 -6.50 -17.41
CA LEU A 439 -12.51 -7.94 -17.30
C LEU A 439 -12.00 -8.48 -15.96
N MET A 440 -10.81 -8.05 -15.51
CA MET A 440 -10.28 -8.41 -14.20
C MET A 440 -11.21 -7.93 -13.08
N GLU A 441 -11.73 -6.71 -13.14
CA GLU A 441 -12.71 -6.20 -12.17
C GLU A 441 -14.02 -7.01 -12.18
N THR A 442 -14.42 -7.49 -13.36
CA THR A 442 -15.65 -8.27 -13.52
C THR A 442 -15.54 -9.66 -12.88
N PHE A 443 -14.37 -10.31 -12.98
CA PHE A 443 -14.18 -11.70 -12.61
C PHE A 443 -13.37 -11.91 -11.31
N THR A 444 -12.68 -10.88 -10.82
CA THR A 444 -11.97 -10.94 -9.54
C THR A 444 -12.95 -10.67 -8.40
N LYS A 445 -12.95 -11.55 -7.39
CA LYS A 445 -13.74 -11.36 -6.17
C LYS A 445 -12.83 -11.07 -4.99
N HIS A 446 -13.23 -10.16 -4.12
CA HIS A 446 -12.61 -9.84 -2.82
C HIS A 446 -11.26 -9.11 -2.84
N VAL A 447 -10.43 -9.24 -3.88
CA VAL A 447 -9.06 -8.67 -3.95
C VAL A 447 -8.89 -7.57 -5.01
N ASP A 448 -9.99 -7.12 -5.61
CA ASP A 448 -10.06 -6.05 -6.62
C ASP A 448 -9.24 -4.79 -6.25
N ASN A 449 -9.41 -4.28 -5.02
CA ASN A 449 -8.74 -3.05 -4.56
C ASN A 449 -7.22 -3.17 -4.39
N LEU A 450 -6.66 -4.38 -4.43
CA LEU A 450 -5.21 -4.61 -4.37
C LEU A 450 -4.67 -5.10 -5.71
N LEU A 451 -5.47 -5.89 -6.43
CA LEU A 451 -5.06 -6.57 -7.65
C LEU A 451 -5.08 -5.67 -8.88
N LEU A 452 -6.17 -4.91 -9.09
CA LEU A 452 -6.34 -4.12 -10.31
C LEU A 452 -5.22 -3.10 -10.53
N PRO A 453 -4.78 -2.32 -9.53
CA PRO A 453 -3.71 -1.36 -9.70
C PRO A 453 -2.40 -2.02 -10.09
N LEU A 454 -2.09 -3.19 -9.53
CA LEU A 454 -0.86 -3.93 -9.81
C LEU A 454 -0.86 -4.50 -11.23
N ILE A 455 -2.00 -5.04 -11.67
CA ILE A 455 -2.14 -5.53 -13.05
C ILE A 455 -2.03 -4.37 -14.03
N GLU A 456 -2.74 -3.28 -13.77
CA GLU A 456 -2.68 -2.10 -14.64
C GLU A 456 -1.29 -1.46 -14.67
N TYR A 457 -0.57 -1.41 -13.54
CA TYR A 457 0.81 -0.96 -13.48
C TYR A 457 1.75 -1.83 -14.32
N PHE A 458 1.51 -3.14 -14.33
CA PHE A 458 2.35 -4.10 -15.06
C PHE A 458 2.16 -4.04 -16.58
N LEU A 459 0.94 -3.75 -17.04
CA LEU A 459 0.57 -3.70 -18.46
C LEU A 459 0.99 -2.38 -19.12
#